data_AF-A0A7I7NT91-F1
#
_entry.id   AF-A0A7I7NT91-F1
#
_cell.length_a   1.000
_cell.length_b   1.000
_cell.length_c   1.000
_cell.angle_alpha   90.00
_cell.angle_beta   90.00
_cell.angle_gamma   90.00
#
_symmetry.space_group_name_H-M   'P 1'
#
loop_
_entity.id
_entity.type
_entity.pdbx_description
1 polymer ?
#
loop_
_entity_poly.entity_id
_entity_poly.type
_entity_poly.pdbx_seq_one_letter_code
_entity_poly.pdbx_strand_id
1 'polypeptide(L)'
;MQYVAEALPKLLEDRGFGELGGATAAGSLEEALDDAWLVVESVPEKLEIKIATWDQIDQAAPPGTIFGTNSSSYPSRLMARGVRDKTRLCNTHFYMPPEANAVDLMSDGQTDRACSTPC
;
A
#
# COMPACT_ATOMS: atom_id res chain seq x y z
N MET A 1 11.62 2.14 -11.56
CA MET A 1 12.66 1.10 -11.44
C MET A 1 14.05 1.68 -11.21
N GLN A 2 14.53 2.62 -12.03
CA GLN A 2 15.87 3.20 -11.87
C GLN A 2 16.13 3.80 -10.47
N TYR A 3 15.18 4.56 -9.94
CA TYR A 3 15.29 5.13 -8.59
C TYR A 3 15.51 4.07 -7.49
N VAL A 4 14.79 2.94 -7.55
CA VAL A 4 14.96 1.86 -6.56
C VAL A 4 16.36 1.27 -6.65
N ALA A 5 16.83 0.96 -7.87
CA ALA A 5 18.15 0.37 -8.07
C ALA A 5 19.30 1.29 -7.58
N GLU A 6 19.14 2.61 -7.74
CA GLU A 6 20.14 3.60 -7.32
C GLU A 6 20.08 3.89 -5.81
N ALA A 7 18.89 3.91 -5.20
CA ALA A 7 18.72 4.29 -3.80
C ALA A 7 18.91 3.14 -2.80
N LEU A 8 18.59 1.88 -3.18
CA LEU A 8 18.61 0.73 -2.27
C LEU A 8 19.96 0.46 -1.60
N PRO A 9 21.12 0.52 -2.33
CA PRO A 9 22.42 0.24 -1.72
C PRO A 9 22.75 1.22 -0.58
N LYS A 10 22.53 2.52 -0.82
CA LYS A 10 22.77 3.57 0.17
C LYS A 10 21.84 3.43 1.38
N LEU A 11 20.56 3.14 1.13
CA LEU A 11 19.59 2.93 2.22
C LEU A 11 19.99 1.75 3.12
N LEU A 12 20.50 0.66 2.55
CA LEU A 12 20.96 -0.50 3.32
C LEU A 12 22.20 -0.16 4.16
N GLU A 13 23.14 0.59 3.59
CA GLU A 13 24.31 1.10 4.32
C GLU A 13 23.89 1.99 5.50
N ASP A 14 22.99 2.95 5.27
CA ASP A 14 22.50 3.88 6.29
C ASP A 14 21.70 3.16 7.41
N ARG A 15 20.94 2.12 7.05
CA ARG A 15 20.15 1.32 7.99
C ARG A 15 21.03 0.38 8.82
N GLY A 16 22.10 -0.17 8.25
CA GLY A 16 23.03 -1.07 8.93
C GLY A 16 22.52 -2.50 9.17
N PHE A 17 21.34 -2.87 8.65
CA PHE A 17 20.78 -4.23 8.74
C PHE A 17 19.73 -4.50 7.64
N GLY A 18 19.53 -5.79 7.30
CA GLY A 18 18.58 -6.27 6.30
C GLY A 18 19.25 -6.84 5.05
N GLU A 19 18.44 -7.29 4.10
CA GLU A 19 18.88 -7.74 2.78
C GLU A 19 18.21 -6.89 1.69
N LEU A 20 18.86 -6.76 0.53
CA LEU A 20 18.26 -6.04 -0.60
C LEU A 20 17.06 -6.83 -1.12
N GLY A 21 15.89 -6.20 -1.08
CA GLY A 21 14.71 -6.68 -1.77
C GLY A 21 14.78 -6.42 -3.28
N GLY A 22 13.84 -7.01 -4.02
CA GLY A 22 13.62 -6.72 -5.43
C GLY A 22 12.44 -5.78 -5.64
N ALA A 23 12.43 -5.10 -6.78
CA ALA A 23 11.23 -4.49 -7.33
C ALA A 23 11.02 -5.05 -8.73
N THR A 24 9.79 -5.42 -9.05
CA THR A 24 9.40 -5.94 -10.36
C THR A 24 8.18 -5.15 -10.84
N ALA A 25 8.12 -4.91 -12.15
CA ALA A 25 6.93 -4.33 -12.76
C ALA A 25 6.05 -5.48 -13.25
N ALA A 26 4.77 -5.44 -12.90
CA ALA A 26 3.77 -6.37 -13.38
C ALA A 26 2.96 -5.76 -14.53
N GLY A 27 2.52 -6.59 -15.48
CA GLY A 27 1.70 -6.18 -16.61
C GLY A 27 0.21 -6.12 -16.30
N SER A 28 -0.23 -6.77 -15.22
CA SER A 28 -1.62 -6.76 -14.75
C SER A 28 -1.71 -6.75 -13.23
N LEU A 29 -2.91 -6.49 -12.70
CA LEU A 29 -3.16 -6.53 -11.26
C LEU A 29 -3.08 -7.97 -10.72
N GLU A 30 -3.54 -8.95 -11.49
CA GLU A 30 -3.49 -10.36 -11.09
C GLU A 30 -2.06 -10.83 -10.89
N GLU A 31 -1.15 -10.47 -11.80
CA GLU A 31 0.28 -10.75 -11.65
C GLU A 31 0.89 -9.99 -10.47
N ALA A 32 0.50 -8.72 -10.27
CA ALA A 32 1.02 -7.90 -9.19
C ALA A 32 0.57 -8.36 -7.79
N LEU A 33 -0.60 -8.99 -7.71
CA LEU A 33 -1.29 -9.36 -6.47
C LEU A 33 -1.14 -10.83 -6.12
N ASP A 34 -0.51 -11.63 -6.98
CA ASP A 34 -0.24 -13.04 -6.72
C ASP A 34 0.59 -13.18 -5.43
N ASP A 35 0.04 -13.91 -4.45
CA ASP A 35 0.57 -14.05 -3.08
C ASP A 35 0.88 -12.72 -2.33
N ALA A 36 0.27 -11.60 -2.74
CA ALA A 36 0.46 -10.32 -2.05
C ALA A 36 -0.21 -10.32 -0.66
N TRP A 37 0.59 -10.08 0.37
CA TRP A 37 0.09 -9.92 1.75
C TRP A 37 -0.30 -8.48 2.09
N LEU A 38 0.26 -7.49 1.38
CA LEU A 38 -0.03 -6.06 1.54
C LEU A 38 -0.06 -5.36 0.18
N VAL A 39 -1.03 -4.48 -0.01
CA VAL A 39 -1.14 -3.60 -1.18
C VAL A 39 -1.14 -2.15 -0.72
N VAL A 40 -0.29 -1.32 -1.33
CA VAL A 40 -0.27 0.13 -1.10
C VAL A 40 -0.70 0.85 -2.39
N GLU A 41 -1.86 1.48 -2.36
CA GLU A 41 -2.38 2.29 -3.46
C GLU A 41 -1.78 3.70 -3.41
N SER A 42 -1.18 4.12 -4.53
CA SER A 42 -0.62 5.47 -4.71
C SER A 42 -0.89 6.03 -6.12
N VAL A 43 -2.10 5.82 -6.63
CA VAL A 43 -2.59 6.41 -7.89
C VAL A 43 -2.87 7.92 -7.71
N PRO A 44 -3.04 8.69 -8.80
CA PRO A 44 -3.29 10.13 -8.72
C PRO A 44 -4.44 10.51 -7.76
N GLU A 45 -4.34 11.68 -7.15
CA GLU A 45 -5.31 12.21 -6.17
C GLU A 45 -6.64 12.62 -6.80
N LYS A 46 -7.41 11.62 -7.25
CA LYS A 46 -8.77 11.74 -7.77
C LYS A 46 -9.62 10.62 -7.20
N LEU A 47 -10.62 10.99 -6.39
CA LEU A 47 -11.41 10.04 -5.62
C LEU A 47 -12.06 8.94 -6.48
N GLU A 48 -12.63 9.29 -7.64
CA GLU A 48 -13.25 8.32 -8.55
C GLU A 48 -12.26 7.27 -9.07
N ILE A 49 -11.04 7.69 -9.41
CA ILE A 49 -9.98 6.77 -9.87
C ILE A 49 -9.59 5.83 -8.73
N LYS A 50 -9.42 6.36 -7.51
CA LYS A 50 -9.06 5.56 -6.34
C LYS A 50 -10.11 4.50 -6.04
N ILE A 51 -11.40 4.84 -6.10
CA ILE A 51 -12.48 3.86 -5.89
C ILE A 51 -12.51 2.79 -6.97
N ALA A 52 -12.39 3.17 -8.24
CA ALA A 52 -12.33 2.19 -9.32
C ALA A 52 -11.11 1.27 -9.19
N THR A 53 -9.97 1.82 -8.75
CA THR A 53 -8.74 1.07 -8.50
C THR A 53 -8.94 0.08 -7.35
N TRP A 54 -9.56 0.51 -6.24
CA TRP A 54 -9.83 -0.37 -5.10
C TRP A 54 -10.81 -1.50 -5.45
N ASP A 55 -11.80 -1.26 -6.31
CA ASP A 55 -12.70 -2.31 -6.80
C ASP A 55 -11.94 -3.39 -7.58
N GLN A 56 -11.02 -2.97 -8.47
CA GLN A 56 -10.18 -3.91 -9.21
C GLN A 56 -9.21 -4.67 -8.30
N ILE A 57 -8.57 -3.98 -7.35
CA ILE A 57 -7.67 -4.60 -6.38
C ILE A 57 -8.42 -5.61 -5.52
N ASP A 58 -9.58 -5.24 -4.96
CA ASP A 58 -10.36 -6.12 -4.09
C ASP A 58 -10.82 -7.38 -4.83
N GLN A 59 -11.12 -7.29 -6.13
CA GLN A 59 -11.49 -8.45 -6.95
C GLN A 59 -10.33 -9.41 -7.22
N ALA A 60 -9.13 -8.88 -7.45
CA ALA A 60 -7.94 -9.66 -7.81
C ALA A 60 -7.12 -10.12 -6.60
N ALA A 61 -7.19 -9.42 -5.47
CA ALA A 61 -6.36 -9.70 -4.31
C ALA A 61 -6.75 -11.01 -3.60
N PRO A 62 -5.76 -11.78 -3.11
CA PRO A 62 -6.00 -12.93 -2.27
C PRO A 62 -6.85 -12.61 -1.01
N PRO A 63 -7.54 -13.60 -0.44
CA PRO A 63 -8.13 -13.48 0.88
C PRO A 63 -7.04 -13.15 1.93
N GLY A 64 -7.29 -12.16 2.78
CA GLY A 64 -6.38 -11.77 3.87
C GLY A 64 -5.31 -10.72 3.51
N THR A 65 -5.17 -10.32 2.24
CA THR A 65 -4.30 -9.19 1.86
C THR A 65 -4.70 -7.89 2.55
N ILE A 66 -3.77 -7.20 3.18
CA ILE A 66 -4.00 -5.90 3.82
C ILE A 66 -4.01 -4.81 2.76
N PHE A 67 -4.91 -3.83 2.88
CA PHE A 67 -5.08 -2.73 1.95
C PHE A 67 -4.70 -1.40 2.61
N GLY A 68 -3.69 -0.72 2.06
CA GLY A 68 -3.23 0.60 2.46
C GLY A 68 -3.38 1.61 1.33
N THR A 69 -3.92 2.80 1.60
CA THR A 69 -3.84 3.93 0.65
C THR A 69 -2.83 4.97 1.13
N ASN A 70 -1.94 5.40 0.24
CA ASN A 70 -1.00 6.49 0.47
C ASN A 70 -1.67 7.88 0.33
N SER A 71 -2.99 7.95 0.30
CA SER A 71 -3.67 9.24 0.13
C SER A 71 -3.47 10.15 1.34
N SER A 72 -3.03 11.37 1.06
CA SER A 72 -2.87 12.46 2.02
C SER A 72 -4.10 13.35 2.12
N SER A 73 -4.95 13.33 1.09
CA SER A 73 -6.07 14.27 0.92
C SER A 73 -7.43 13.66 1.20
N TYR A 74 -7.57 12.33 1.02
CA TYR A 74 -8.84 11.65 1.22
C TYR A 74 -8.73 10.56 2.30
N PRO A 75 -9.63 10.56 3.30
CA PRO A 75 -9.71 9.44 4.23
C PRO A 75 -10.17 8.17 3.50
N SER A 76 -9.51 7.05 3.81
CA SER A 76 -9.76 5.71 3.24
C SER A 76 -11.23 5.29 3.29
N ARG A 77 -11.99 5.73 4.30
CA ARG A 77 -13.45 5.50 4.38
C ARG A 77 -14.22 5.95 3.13
N LEU A 78 -13.76 6.99 2.43
CA LEU A 78 -14.38 7.42 1.18
C LEU A 78 -14.12 6.44 0.03
N MET A 79 -13.05 5.67 0.12
CA MET A 79 -12.62 4.67 -0.86
C MET A 79 -13.18 3.28 -0.57
N ALA A 80 -13.50 3.01 0.70
CA ALA A 80 -14.05 1.74 1.20
C ALA A 80 -15.31 1.26 0.46
N ARG A 81 -15.99 2.12 -0.32
CA ARG A 81 -17.12 1.71 -1.18
C ARG A 81 -16.72 0.78 -2.33
N GLY A 82 -15.45 0.83 -2.75
CA GLY A 82 -14.89 -0.10 -3.75
C GLY A 82 -14.33 -1.38 -3.14
N VAL A 83 -14.48 -1.61 -1.83
CA VAL A 83 -13.90 -2.77 -1.14
C VAL A 83 -15.02 -3.57 -0.48
N ARG A 84 -15.09 -4.88 -0.75
CA ARG A 84 -16.10 -5.77 -0.15
C ARG A 84 -15.89 -5.93 1.34
N ASP A 85 -14.65 -6.17 1.77
CA ASP A 85 -14.27 -6.28 3.17
C ASP A 85 -13.44 -5.08 3.62
N LYS A 86 -14.14 -4.11 4.20
CA LYS A 86 -13.57 -2.83 4.64
C LYS A 86 -12.64 -2.97 5.84
N THR A 87 -12.72 -4.09 6.56
CA THR A 87 -11.85 -4.33 7.72
C THR A 87 -10.38 -4.43 7.34
N ARG A 88 -10.11 -4.70 6.06
CA ARG A 88 -8.76 -4.81 5.49
C ARG A 88 -8.18 -3.48 5.04
N LEU A 89 -8.98 -2.41 4.96
CA LEU A 89 -8.56 -1.11 4.42
C LEU A 89 -8.13 -0.13 5.50
N CYS A 90 -7.01 0.55 5.28
CA CYS A 90 -6.48 1.62 6.11
C CYS A 90 -5.77 2.69 5.26
N ASN A 91 -5.49 3.86 5.84
CA ASN A 91 -4.52 4.79 5.26
C ASN A 91 -3.11 4.42 5.76
N THR A 92 -2.16 4.41 4.84
CA THR A 92 -0.72 4.21 5.07
C THR A 92 0.02 5.37 4.40
N HIS A 93 0.02 6.54 5.04
CA HIS A 93 0.56 7.75 4.44
C HIS A 93 2.08 7.82 4.67
N PHE A 94 2.83 7.76 3.57
CA PHE A 94 4.27 7.88 3.51
C PHE A 94 4.67 9.32 3.23
N TYR A 95 5.70 9.79 3.94
CA TYR A 95 6.18 11.15 3.82
C TYR A 95 7.16 11.32 2.67
N MET A 96 7.18 12.52 2.09
CA MET A 96 8.21 12.94 1.15
C MET A 96 9.24 13.81 1.89
N PRO A 97 10.55 13.63 1.63
CA PRO A 97 11.14 12.75 0.62
C PRO A 97 11.24 11.28 1.14
N PRO A 98 11.36 10.28 0.25
CA PRO A 98 11.22 8.85 0.58
C PRO A 98 12.25 8.30 1.56
N GLU A 99 13.30 9.06 1.88
CA GLU A 99 14.24 8.77 2.97
C GLU A 99 13.59 8.97 4.37
N ALA A 100 12.41 9.58 4.42
CA ALA A 100 11.60 9.65 5.62
C ALA A 100 10.91 8.31 5.88
N ASN A 101 11.48 7.50 6.77
CA ASN A 101 11.00 6.16 7.12
C ASN A 101 9.71 6.16 7.98
N ALA A 102 9.08 7.33 8.16
CA ALA A 102 7.87 7.47 8.95
C ALA A 102 6.64 7.11 8.09
N VAL A 103 5.71 6.37 8.70
CA VAL A 103 4.42 6.04 8.10
C VAL A 103 3.30 6.37 9.09
N ASP A 104 2.30 7.11 8.64
CA ASP A 104 1.07 7.29 9.41
C ASP A 104 0.08 6.19 9.06
N LEU A 105 -0.19 5.33 10.04
CA LEU A 105 -1.23 4.30 9.95
C LEU A 105 -2.53 4.83 10.57
N MET A 106 -3.58 5.00 9.76
CA MET A 106 -4.86 5.52 10.23
C MET A 106 -6.00 4.55 9.86
N SER A 107 -6.83 4.21 10.84
CA SER A 107 -8.01 3.37 10.63
C SER A 107 -9.09 4.13 9.87
N ASP A 108 -9.92 3.42 9.09
CA ASP A 108 -11.08 3.97 8.38
C ASP A 108 -12.37 3.96 9.23
N GLY A 109 -12.26 3.52 10.49
CA GLY A 109 -13.36 3.31 11.44
C GLY A 109 -14.00 1.92 11.40
N GLN A 110 -13.58 1.06 10.45
CA GLN A 110 -13.94 -0.35 10.32
C GLN A 110 -12.71 -1.26 10.21
N THR A 111 -11.51 -0.70 10.01
CA THR A 111 -10.22 -1.42 9.99
C THR A 111 -10.11 -2.36 11.18
N ASP A 112 -9.81 -3.63 10.93
CA ASP A 112 -9.53 -4.60 11.98
C ASP A 112 -8.24 -4.22 12.71
N ARG A 113 -8.20 -4.45 14.03
CA ARG A 113 -6.98 -4.20 14.82
C ARG A 113 -5.82 -5.08 14.36
N ALA A 114 -6.09 -6.26 13.82
CA ALA A 114 -5.08 -7.15 13.25
C ALA A 114 -4.31 -6.49 12.10
N CYS A 115 -4.93 -5.61 11.29
CA CYS A 115 -4.20 -4.84 10.26
C CYS A 115 -3.17 -3.87 10.84
N SER A 116 -3.35 -3.45 12.10
CA SER A 116 -2.42 -2.56 12.81
C SER A 116 -1.42 -3.28 13.72
N THR A 117 -1.45 -4.61 13.73
CA THR A 117 -0.58 -5.42 14.58
C THR A 117 0.46 -6.11 13.69
N PRO A 118 1.76 -6.00 13.96
CA PRO A 118 2.76 -6.77 13.22
C PRO A 118 2.48 -8.27 13.41
N CYS A 119 2.55 -9.05 12.33
CA CYS A 119 2.63 -10.52 12.40
C CYS A 119 3.97 -10.95 13.01
#